data_AF-A0A2W7BP89-F1
#
_entry.id   AF-A0A2W7BP89-F1
#
_cell.length_a   1.000
_cell.length_b   1.000
_cell.length_c   1.000
_cell.angle_alpha   90.00
_cell.angle_beta   90.00
_cell.angle_gamma   90.00
#
_symmetry.space_group_name_H-M   'P 1'
#
loop_
_entity.id
_entity.type
_entity.pdbx_description
1 polymer ?
#
loop_
_entity_poly.entity_id
_entity_poly.type
_entity_poly.pdbx_seq_one_letter_code
_entity_poly.pdbx_strand_id
1 'polypeptide(L)'
;MVRTFRKYHRSLAIIMALPLGLTILTGLGYTIFEDWLHLDGVGEFLIGLHTGELVGLEDIYPVLNGLGAIGLVITGIVMSGLTKSRRKSPASQPIE
;
A
#
# COMPACT_ATOMS: atom_id res chain seq x y z
N MET A 1 19.95 2.28 -11.15
CA MET A 1 18.84 1.44 -10.60
C MET A 1 17.82 2.23 -9.78
N VAL A 2 18.19 2.89 -8.67
CA VAL A 2 17.23 3.55 -7.75
C VAL A 2 16.32 4.61 -8.42
N ARG A 3 16.81 5.36 -9.42
CA ARG A 3 15.99 6.34 -10.17
C ARG A 3 14.84 5.70 -10.96
N THR A 4 15.09 4.51 -11.54
CA THR A 4 14.08 3.75 -12.29
C THR A 4 13.02 3.21 -11.34
N PHE A 5 13.42 2.66 -10.19
CA PHE A 5 12.49 2.23 -9.13
C PHE A 5 11.60 3.38 -8.63
N ARG A 6 12.13 4.60 -8.47
CA ARG A 6 11.30 5.79 -8.13
C ARG A 6 10.24 6.10 -9.17
N LYS A 7 10.54 5.97 -10.47
CA LYS A 7 9.58 6.25 -11.55
C LYS A 7 8.46 5.19 -11.56
N TYR A 8 8.82 3.92 -11.46
CA TYR A 8 7.84 2.81 -11.42
C TYR A 8 7.00 2.85 -10.14
N HIS A 9 7.62 3.02 -8.97
CA HIS A 9 6.89 3.15 -7.71
C HIS A 9 5.90 4.31 -7.75
N ARG A 10 6.29 5.49 -8.27
CA ARG A 10 5.36 6.62 -8.37
C ARG A 10 4.14 6.30 -9.24
N SER A 11 4.35 5.65 -10.39
CA SER A 11 3.25 5.26 -11.28
C SER A 11 2.34 4.23 -10.62
N LEU A 12 2.93 3.19 -10.03
CA LEU A 12 2.19 2.12 -9.36
C LEU A 12 1.46 2.66 -8.13
N ALA A 13 2.07 3.57 -7.37
CA ALA A 13 1.49 4.18 -6.19
C ALA A 13 0.24 5.00 -6.54
N ILE A 14 0.28 5.77 -7.62
CA ILE A 14 -0.90 6.55 -8.06
C ILE A 14 -2.05 5.62 -8.48
N ILE A 15 -1.75 4.55 -9.22
CA ILE A 15 -2.77 3.59 -9.67
C ILE A 15 -3.35 2.82 -8.48
N MET A 16 -2.51 2.35 -7.57
CA MET A 16 -2.91 1.54 -6.42
C MET A 16 -3.46 2.37 -5.25
N ALA A 17 -3.20 3.68 -5.19
CA ALA A 17 -3.72 4.53 -4.11
C ALA A 17 -5.24 4.54 -4.06
N LEU A 18 -5.92 4.47 -5.21
CA LEU A 18 -7.38 4.38 -5.27
C LEU A 18 -7.90 3.07 -4.67
N PRO A 19 -7.54 1.88 -5.17
CA PRO A 19 -8.08 0.63 -4.63
C PRO A 19 -7.57 0.32 -3.20
N LEU A 20 -6.37 0.76 -2.82
CA LEU A 20 -5.89 0.64 -1.44
C LEU A 20 -6.62 1.60 -0.49
N GLY A 21 -6.84 2.84 -0.93
CA GLY A 21 -7.63 3.81 -0.16
C GLY A 21 -9.05 3.31 0.04
N LEU A 22 -9.67 2.79 -1.03
CA LEU A 22 -11.00 2.21 -0.98
C LEU A 22 -11.06 1.06 0.03
N THR A 23 -10.17 0.06 -0.07
CA THR A 23 -10.16 -1.10 0.84
C THR A 23 -9.91 -0.71 2.30
N ILE A 24 -9.04 0.27 2.56
CA ILE A 24 -8.83 0.79 3.92
C ILE A 24 -10.10 1.45 4.44
N LEU A 25 -10.72 2.33 3.64
CA LEU A 25 -11.94 3.05 4.04
C LEU A 25 -13.11 2.11 4.25
N THR A 26 -13.30 1.11 3.37
CA THR A 26 -14.39 0.14 3.49
C THR A 26 -14.14 -0.84 4.63
N GLY A 27 -12.91 -1.27 4.89
CA GLY A 27 -12.60 -2.13 6.04
C GLY A 27 -12.81 -1.42 7.38
N LEU A 28 -12.36 -0.16 7.49
CA LEU A 28 -12.64 0.70 8.65
C LEU A 28 -14.14 0.94 8.79
N GLY A 29 -14.80 1.28 7.69
CA GLY A 29 -16.25 1.49 7.66
C GLY A 29 -17.00 0.25 8.10
N TYR A 30 -16.65 -0.93 7.60
CA TYR A 30 -17.26 -2.20 8.01
C TYR A 30 -17.21 -2.37 9.52
N THR A 31 -16.03 -2.19 10.13
CA THR A 31 -15.86 -2.30 11.59
C THR A 31 -16.74 -1.28 12.34
N ILE A 32 -16.85 -0.04 11.84
CA ILE A 32 -17.64 1.01 12.49
C ILE A 32 -19.14 0.74 12.34
N PHE A 33 -19.60 0.44 11.14
CA PHE A 33 -21.03 0.30 10.85
C PHE A 33 -21.57 -1.05 11.32
N GLU A 34 -20.87 -2.14 11.07
CA GLU A 34 -21.23 -3.48 11.52
C GLU A 34 -21.00 -3.62 13.03
N ASP A 35 -19.75 -3.58 13.47
CA ASP A 35 -19.41 -4.01 14.84
C ASP A 35 -19.80 -2.97 15.90
N TRP A 36 -19.72 -1.67 15.58
CA TRP A 36 -20.03 -0.62 16.58
C TRP A 36 -21.49 -0.17 16.50
N LEU A 37 -22.01 0.06 15.29
CA LEU A 37 -23.35 0.61 15.09
C LEU A 37 -24.42 -0.46 14.82
N HIS A 38 -24.05 -1.73 14.60
CA HIS A 38 -24.96 -2.84 14.32
C HIS A 38 -25.90 -2.53 13.13
N LEU A 39 -25.32 -1.92 12.10
CA LEU A 39 -25.99 -1.53 10.86
C LEU A 39 -25.62 -2.51 9.73
N ASP A 40 -26.15 -3.72 9.85
CA ASP A 40 -25.82 -4.89 9.02
C ASP A 40 -25.87 -4.60 7.50
N GLY A 41 -26.91 -3.89 7.04
CA GLY A 41 -27.07 -3.58 5.62
C GLY A 41 -25.99 -2.66 5.05
N VAL A 42 -25.39 -1.80 5.88
CA VAL A 42 -24.29 -0.91 5.45
C VAL A 42 -22.98 -1.67 5.50
N GLY A 43 -22.75 -2.53 6.51
CA GLY A 43 -21.58 -3.37 6.59
C GLY A 43 -21.47 -4.33 5.41
N GLU A 44 -22.57 -5.01 5.05
CA GLU A 44 -22.61 -5.92 3.90
C GLU A 44 -22.31 -5.19 2.57
N PHE A 45 -22.82 -3.97 2.39
CA PHE A 45 -22.48 -3.15 1.22
C PHE A 45 -20.99 -2.76 1.20
N LEU A 46 -20.43 -2.41 2.35
CA LEU A 46 -19.02 -2.02 2.47
C LEU A 46 -18.09 -3.20 2.21
N ILE A 47 -18.42 -4.41 2.69
CA ILE A 47 -17.59 -5.59 2.46
C ILE A 47 -17.66 -6.03 0.99
N GLY A 48 -18.82 -5.94 0.33
CA GLY A 48 -18.94 -6.19 -1.10
C GLY A 48 -18.14 -5.19 -1.96
N LEU A 49 -18.05 -3.93 -1.54
CA LEU A 49 -17.17 -2.94 -2.17
C LEU A 49 -15.69 -3.17 -1.85
N HIS A 50 -15.38 -3.69 -0.66
CA HIS A 50 -14.03 -4.04 -0.22
C HIS A 50 -13.45 -5.22 -1.03
N THR A 51 -14.23 -6.26 -1.25
CA THR A 51 -13.82 -7.45 -2.00
C THR A 51 -13.83 -7.22 -3.51
N GLY A 52 -14.60 -6.24 -3.98
CA GLY A 52 -14.84 -6.04 -5.41
C GLY A 52 -15.92 -6.97 -5.98
N GLU A 53 -16.68 -7.61 -5.09
CA GLU A 53 -17.82 -8.48 -5.42
C GLU A 53 -18.90 -7.74 -6.21
N LEU A 54 -19.10 -6.45 -5.92
CA LEU A 54 -20.05 -5.59 -6.66
C LEU A 54 -19.77 -5.48 -8.17
N VAL A 55 -18.54 -5.79 -8.59
CA VAL A 55 -18.12 -5.72 -10.00
C VAL A 55 -17.78 -7.13 -10.54
N GLY A 56 -17.88 -8.18 -9.71
CA GLY A 56 -17.52 -9.56 -10.05
C GLY A 56 -16.02 -9.80 -10.13
N LEU A 57 -15.22 -9.07 -9.33
CA LEU A 57 -13.77 -9.25 -9.25
C LEU A 57 -13.33 -9.81 -7.89
N GLU A 58 -14.20 -10.45 -7.10
CA GLU A 58 -13.88 -10.88 -5.73
C GLU A 58 -12.62 -11.76 -5.63
N ASP A 59 -12.30 -12.55 -6.65
CA ASP A 59 -11.14 -13.45 -6.64
C ASP A 59 -9.82 -12.75 -7.01
N ILE A 60 -9.88 -11.76 -7.91
CA ILE A 60 -8.70 -11.14 -8.51
C ILE A 60 -8.35 -9.83 -7.81
N TYR A 61 -9.37 -9.06 -7.43
CA TYR A 61 -9.21 -7.73 -6.87
C TYR A 61 -8.42 -7.73 -5.55
N PRO A 62 -8.73 -8.57 -4.55
CA PRO A 62 -7.97 -8.62 -3.31
C PRO A 62 -6.52 -9.06 -3.52
N VAL A 63 -6.29 -10.02 -4.43
CA VAL A 63 -4.94 -10.51 -4.76
C VAL A 63 -4.09 -9.42 -5.40
N LEU A 64 -4.65 -8.69 -6.38
CA LEU A 64 -3.97 -7.57 -7.01
C LEU A 64 -3.70 -6.43 -6.02
N ASN A 65 -4.66 -6.12 -5.15
CA ASN A 65 -4.47 -5.11 -4.11
C ASN A 65 -3.37 -5.50 -3.13
N GLY A 66 -3.38 -6.75 -2.66
CA GLY A 66 -2.35 -7.28 -1.76
C GLY A 66 -0.95 -7.27 -2.38
N LEU A 67 -0.81 -7.76 -3.62
CA LEU A 67 0.47 -7.71 -4.35
C LEU A 67 0.93 -6.28 -4.61
N GLY A 68 0.00 -5.39 -4.97
CA GLY A 68 0.26 -3.97 -5.15
C GLY A 68 0.78 -3.30 -3.88
N ALA A 69 0.10 -3.54 -2.75
CA ALA A 69 0.48 -3.04 -1.44
C ALA A 69 1.88 -3.53 -1.05
N ILE A 70 2.13 -4.84 -1.14
CA ILE A 70 3.43 -5.45 -0.81
C ILE A 70 4.53 -4.84 -1.68
N GLY A 71 4.30 -4.74 -2.99
CA GLY A 71 5.24 -4.13 -3.92
C GLY A 71 5.57 -2.68 -3.57
N LEU A 72 4.54 -1.88 -3.22
CA LEU A 72 4.71 -0.49 -2.81
C LEU A 72 5.44 -0.34 -1.48
N VAL A 73 5.15 -1.19 -0.49
CA VAL A 73 5.83 -1.19 0.80
C VAL A 73 7.31 -1.54 0.63
N ILE A 74 7.62 -2.63 -0.06
CA ILE A 74 9.00 -3.08 -0.29
C ILE A 74 9.78 -1.98 -1.04
N THR A 75 9.23 -1.50 -2.16
CA THR A 75 9.91 -0.46 -2.95
C THR A 75 10.04 0.86 -2.19
N GLY A 76 9.04 1.24 -1.39
CA GLY A 76 9.09 2.39 -0.49
C GLY A 76 10.23 2.28 0.52
N ILE A 77 10.33 1.16 1.23
CA ILE A 77 11.41 0.92 2.23
C ILE A 77 12.79 0.99 1.57
N VAL A 78 12.97 0.35 0.41
CA VAL A 78 14.23 0.34 -0.33
C VAL A 78 14.65 1.77 -0.75
N MET A 79 13.68 2.63 -1.10
CA MET A 79 13.96 4.01 -1.52
C MET A 79 14.12 4.99 -0.35
N SER A 80 13.46 4.75 0.78
CA SER A 80 13.54 5.60 1.99
C SER A 80 14.94 5.60 2.63
N GLY A 81 15.86 4.76 2.17
CA GLY A 81 17.25 4.77 2.61
C GLY A 81 17.46 4.20 4.01
N LEU A 82 16.43 3.63 4.63
CA LEU A 82 16.51 2.89 5.90
C LEU A 82 17.51 1.72 5.83
N THR A 83 17.72 1.17 4.63
CA THR A 83 18.69 0.11 4.35
C THR A 83 20.10 0.62 4.03
N LYS A 84 20.30 1.94 3.85
CA LYS A 84 21.62 2.49 3.55
C LYS A 84 22.41 2.66 4.84
N SER A 85 23.12 1.61 5.24
CA SER A 85 24.17 1.69 6.25
C SER A 85 25.07 2.89 5.96
N ARG A 86 25.21 3.81 6.92
CA ARG A 86 26.15 4.93 6.88
C ARG A 86 27.55 4.36 6.65
N ARG A 87 27.99 4.27 5.40
CA ARG A 87 29.43 4.15 5.12
C ARG A 87 30.04 5.44 5.65
N LYS A 88 30.74 5.31 6.80
CA LYS A 88 31.62 6.34 7.35
C LYS A 88 32.47 6.88 6.20
N SER A 89 32.35 8.17 5.90
CA SER A 89 33.36 8.85 5.09
C SER A 89 34.71 8.64 5.80
N PRO A 90 35.75 8.15 5.11
CA PRO A 90 37.10 8.26 5.63
C PRO A 90 37.47 9.75 5.52
N ALA A 91 37.19 10.49 6.60
CA ALA A 91 37.71 11.82 6.76
C ALA A 91 39.23 11.71 6.97
N SER A 92 39.95 12.56 6.24
CA SER A 92 41.33 13.02 6.49
C SER A 92 42.41 11.94 6.52
N GLN A 93 43.04 11.67 5.38
CA GLN A 93 44.47 11.35 5.38
C GLN A 93 45.26 12.66 5.57
N PRO A 94 46.14 12.78 6.58
CA PRO A 94 47.02 13.92 6.71
C PRO A 94 48.04 13.90 5.57
N ILE A 95 48.37 15.08 5.06
CA ILE A 95 49.46 15.28 4.11
C ILE A 95 50.76 15.20 4.93
N GLU A 96 51.57 14.16 4.71
CA GLU A 96 53.00 14.14 5.04
C GLU A 96 53.82 14.57 3.83
#